data_AF-A0A2Z6ETN5-F1
#
_entry.id   AF-A0A2Z6ETN5-F1
#
_cell.length_a   1.000
_cell.length_b   1.000
_cell.length_c   1.000
_cell.angle_alpha   90.00
_cell.angle_beta   90.00
_cell.angle_gamma   90.00
#
_symmetry.space_group_name_H-M   'P 1'
#
loop_
_entity.id
_entity.type
_entity.pdbx_description
1 polymer ?
#
loop_
_entity_poly.entity_id
_entity_poly.type
_entity_poly.pdbx_seq_one_letter_code
_entity_poly.pdbx_strand_id
1 'polypeptide(L)'
;MLNKIDSQAATPTSRTQPTPPPPPSRATSIEPAQSVLELAQSELEASASDWTDMSVMFSEMQGDAVTETLEDIGFALGSRLRDPRRANTASDGKIERPRTRAMLQRLAQQISAISPAQLDDLHRRLPDLEDLLDPDQAMREAGFDAGEQALLLAALLADKGISGARRKRLEAALANVMDNDEWALCLFSCLEFGAANRQNLSELRQLYQRATTRQTRLVQWFAEFRRLQDRQRKLKTLIRALAFELSANGPALETHLAAVITDLKRILHFLSLEDHCQRMAQSLALNEVDGDTLIADLLEIVQQTWVQSDWLAERTQQRIPDSTRYYSYARHLTELVKLLPDDCFDDNDQREMILNAFTDYLTRLAESEQD
;
A
#
# COMPACT_ATOMS: atom_id res chain seq x y z
N MET A 1 -84.37 44.18 -19.75
CA MET A 1 -85.51 43.48 -19.12
C MET A 1 -84.91 42.43 -18.19
N LEU A 2 -84.89 42.70 -16.86
CA LEU A 2 -85.75 42.06 -15.83
C LEU A 2 -85.46 40.54 -15.73
N ASN A 3 -84.91 40.01 -14.64
CA ASN A 3 -85.51 39.89 -13.30
C ASN A 3 -84.46 39.54 -12.21
N LYS A 4 -84.43 40.22 -11.05
CA LYS A 4 -85.04 39.86 -9.72
C LYS A 4 -84.46 38.58 -9.10
N ILE A 5 -83.59 38.65 -8.08
CA ILE A 5 -83.84 38.78 -6.61
C ILE A 5 -84.91 37.79 -6.11
N ASP A 6 -84.50 36.85 -5.24
CA ASP A 6 -85.14 36.73 -3.92
C ASP A 6 -84.27 36.02 -2.89
N SER A 7 -84.25 36.62 -1.70
CA SER A 7 -83.69 36.11 -0.46
C SER A 7 -84.86 35.71 0.45
N GLN A 8 -84.79 34.56 1.11
CA GLN A 8 -85.58 34.33 2.32
C GLN A 8 -84.75 33.62 3.39
N ALA A 9 -84.77 34.24 4.56
CA ALA A 9 -84.17 33.80 5.80
C ALA A 9 -85.21 33.08 6.67
N ALA A 10 -84.81 32.04 7.41
CA ALA A 10 -85.41 31.65 8.69
C ALA A 10 -84.54 30.61 9.44
N THR A 11 -84.00 31.01 10.58
CA THR A 11 -83.43 30.22 11.70
C THR A 11 -84.54 29.94 12.75
N PRO A 12 -84.37 29.16 13.87
CA PRO A 12 -83.37 28.16 14.30
C PRO A 12 -83.95 26.93 15.09
N THR A 13 -83.07 26.13 15.73
CA THR A 13 -83.25 25.29 16.98
C THR A 13 -84.13 24.01 16.90
N SER A 14 -83.76 22.78 17.31
CA SER A 14 -82.86 22.29 18.38
C SER A 14 -82.55 20.78 18.24
N ARG A 15 -81.55 20.32 19.03
CA ARG A 15 -81.44 19.00 19.72
C ARG A 15 -80.61 17.86 19.08
N THR A 16 -79.30 17.96 19.32
CA THR A 16 -78.40 16.94 19.91
C THR A 16 -78.67 15.44 19.69
N GLN A 17 -77.83 14.83 18.84
CA GLN A 17 -77.06 13.62 19.17
C GLN A 17 -75.65 13.75 18.53
N PRO A 18 -74.61 13.13 19.12
CA PRO A 18 -73.21 13.51 18.92
C PRO A 18 -72.64 13.00 17.59
N THR A 19 -71.89 13.90 16.95
CA THR A 19 -71.01 13.72 15.79
C THR A 19 -69.94 12.64 16.01
N PRO A 20 -69.67 11.75 15.03
CA PRO A 20 -68.39 11.08 14.94
C PRO A 20 -67.32 12.13 14.55
N PRO A 21 -66.10 12.06 15.11
CA PRO A 21 -65.07 13.05 14.83
C PRO A 21 -64.67 13.04 13.34
N PRO A 22 -64.30 14.21 12.81
CA PRO A 22 -63.95 14.41 11.41
C PRO A 22 -62.66 13.65 11.04
N PRO A 23 -62.44 13.34 9.74
CA PRO A 23 -61.12 12.92 9.31
C PRO A 23 -60.12 14.03 9.68
N PRO A 24 -59.05 13.73 10.43
CA PRO A 24 -58.07 14.73 10.78
C PRO A 24 -57.43 15.26 9.50
N SER A 25 -57.47 16.59 9.38
CA SER A 25 -56.59 17.37 8.50
C SER A 25 -55.18 16.78 8.55
N ARG A 26 -54.57 16.55 7.38
CA ARG A 26 -53.16 16.19 7.25
C ARG A 26 -52.32 17.30 7.88
N ALA A 27 -52.10 17.19 9.19
CA ALA A 27 -50.98 17.81 9.85
C ALA A 27 -49.74 17.07 9.36
N THR A 28 -48.85 17.82 8.72
CA THR A 28 -47.51 17.37 8.34
C THR A 28 -46.80 16.98 9.63
N SER A 29 -46.75 15.69 9.91
CA SER A 29 -45.95 15.10 10.98
C SER A 29 -44.48 15.42 10.68
N ILE A 30 -43.89 16.32 11.47
CA ILE A 30 -42.44 16.47 11.56
C ILE A 30 -41.97 15.31 12.43
N GLU A 31 -41.43 14.27 11.80
CA GLU A 31 -40.74 13.18 12.49
C GLU A 31 -39.45 13.73 13.15
N PRO A 32 -39.07 13.23 14.34
CA PRO A 32 -37.90 13.73 15.05
C PRO A 32 -36.61 13.33 14.32
N ALA A 33 -35.51 14.03 14.63
CA ALA A 33 -34.17 13.92 14.05
C ALA A 33 -33.44 12.55 14.19
N GLN A 34 -34.17 11.44 14.31
CA GLN A 34 -33.64 10.08 14.39
C GLN A 34 -33.27 9.50 13.02
N SER A 35 -33.89 9.97 11.92
CA SER A 35 -33.65 9.46 10.56
C SER A 35 -32.31 9.88 9.94
N VAL A 36 -31.76 11.04 10.30
CA VAL A 36 -30.44 11.50 9.76
C VAL A 36 -29.28 10.78 10.44
N LEU A 37 -29.44 10.42 11.73
CA LEU A 37 -28.42 9.72 12.50
C LEU A 37 -28.40 8.21 12.15
N GLU A 38 -29.55 7.59 11.87
CA GLU A 38 -29.62 6.23 11.32
C GLU A 38 -29.10 6.14 9.88
N LEU A 39 -29.32 7.18 9.05
CA LEU A 39 -28.70 7.27 7.72
C LEU A 39 -27.17 7.43 7.81
N ALA A 40 -26.67 8.25 8.73
CA ALA A 40 -25.23 8.39 8.97
C ALA A 40 -24.60 7.12 9.58
N GLN A 41 -25.32 6.42 10.46
CA GLN A 41 -24.88 5.13 11.03
C GLN A 41 -24.89 4.01 9.99
N SER A 42 -25.91 3.94 9.14
CA SER A 42 -25.96 2.95 8.05
C SER A 42 -24.93 3.20 6.94
N GLU A 43 -24.59 4.47 6.64
CA GLU A 43 -23.45 4.82 5.77
C GLU A 43 -22.10 4.46 6.42
N LEU A 44 -21.95 4.65 7.74
CA LEU A 44 -20.76 4.23 8.49
C LEU A 44 -20.64 2.70 8.56
N GLU A 45 -21.75 1.98 8.71
CA GLU A 45 -21.78 0.51 8.78
C GLU A 45 -21.59 -0.13 7.40
N ALA A 46 -22.11 0.49 6.34
CA ALA A 46 -21.81 0.12 4.95
C ALA A 46 -20.34 0.38 4.60
N SER A 47 -19.77 1.48 5.12
CA SER A 47 -18.32 1.73 5.04
C SER A 47 -17.53 0.74 5.91
N ALA A 48 -18.05 0.31 7.07
CA ALA A 48 -17.47 -0.72 7.94
C ALA A 48 -17.37 -2.09 7.32
N SER A 49 -18.27 -2.42 6.39
CA SER A 49 -18.16 -3.64 5.60
C SER A 49 -16.99 -3.54 4.60
N ASP A 50 -16.85 -2.39 3.94
CA ASP A 50 -15.70 -1.99 3.10
C ASP A 50 -14.38 -1.99 3.89
N TRP A 51 -14.40 -1.59 5.19
CA TRP A 51 -13.25 -1.58 6.10
C TRP A 51 -12.78 -3.00 6.47
N THR A 52 -13.70 -3.93 6.73
CA THR A 52 -13.36 -5.34 6.93
C THR A 52 -12.81 -5.97 5.66
N ASP A 53 -13.41 -5.69 4.49
CA ASP A 53 -12.90 -6.16 3.20
C ASP A 53 -11.52 -5.57 2.89
N MET A 54 -11.22 -4.32 3.26
CA MET A 54 -9.87 -3.73 3.17
C MET A 54 -8.86 -4.41 4.09
N SER A 55 -9.23 -4.76 5.33
CA SER A 55 -8.34 -5.46 6.27
C SER A 55 -8.07 -6.92 5.85
N VAL A 56 -9.07 -7.57 5.25
CA VAL A 56 -8.95 -8.90 4.63
C VAL A 56 -8.14 -8.80 3.34
N MET A 57 -8.40 -7.83 2.46
CA MET A 57 -7.56 -7.52 1.30
C MET A 57 -6.12 -7.21 1.70
N PHE A 58 -5.89 -6.58 2.85
CA PHE A 58 -4.57 -6.24 3.36
C PHE A 58 -3.84 -7.50 3.88
N SER A 59 -4.54 -8.42 4.54
CA SER A 59 -4.02 -9.77 4.87
C SER A 59 -3.82 -10.66 3.64
N GLU A 60 -4.70 -10.57 2.64
CA GLU A 60 -4.59 -11.32 1.38
C GLU A 60 -3.55 -10.70 0.42
N MET A 61 -3.33 -9.37 0.47
CA MET A 61 -2.25 -8.65 -0.21
C MET A 61 -0.88 -8.90 0.43
N GLN A 62 -0.87 -9.35 1.69
CA GLN A 62 0.24 -10.01 2.37
C GLN A 62 0.33 -11.51 1.98
N GLY A 63 -0.23 -11.89 0.82
CA GLY A 63 -0.31 -13.25 0.30
C GLY A 63 0.82 -14.19 0.75
N ASP A 64 0.39 -15.19 1.51
CA ASP A 64 1.08 -16.23 2.29
C ASP A 64 2.41 -16.79 1.77
N ALA A 65 2.75 -16.64 0.49
CA ALA A 65 4.01 -17.13 -0.08
C ALA A 65 5.23 -16.26 0.26
N VAL A 66 5.01 -14.95 0.48
CA VAL A 66 6.09 -13.97 0.69
C VAL A 66 6.28 -13.64 2.16
N THR A 67 5.23 -13.71 2.97
CA THR A 67 5.29 -13.56 4.44
C THR A 67 6.09 -14.68 5.07
N GLU A 68 5.95 -15.94 4.67
CA GLU A 68 6.79 -17.04 5.20
C GLU A 68 8.28 -16.82 4.89
N THR A 69 8.59 -16.34 3.68
CA THR A 69 9.97 -16.01 3.27
C THR A 69 10.51 -14.80 4.05
N LEU A 70 9.68 -13.80 4.33
CA LEU A 70 10.03 -12.62 5.13
C LEU A 70 10.11 -12.91 6.64
N GLU A 71 9.30 -13.83 7.16
CA GLU A 71 9.32 -14.31 8.55
C GLU A 71 10.54 -15.19 8.82
N ASP A 72 10.95 -16.03 7.86
CA ASP A 72 12.21 -16.78 7.92
C ASP A 72 13.44 -15.86 7.85
N ILE A 73 13.34 -14.75 7.09
CA ILE A 73 14.33 -13.67 7.08
C ILE A 73 14.36 -12.96 8.46
N GLY A 74 13.20 -12.69 9.06
CA GLY A 74 13.07 -12.14 10.42
C GLY A 74 13.66 -13.05 11.50
N PHE A 75 13.47 -14.37 11.40
CA PHE A 75 14.01 -15.36 12.33
C PHE A 75 15.55 -15.47 12.22
N ALA A 76 16.08 -15.36 11.00
CA ALA A 76 17.53 -15.33 10.78
C ALA A 76 18.20 -14.06 11.36
N LEU A 77 17.53 -12.91 11.29
CA LEU A 77 17.98 -11.66 11.92
C LEU A 77 17.96 -11.75 13.46
N GLY A 78 16.89 -12.30 14.04
CA GLY A 78 16.77 -12.51 15.49
C GLY A 78 17.83 -13.46 16.08
N SER A 79 18.28 -14.45 15.29
CA SER A 79 19.33 -15.39 15.73
C SER A 79 20.75 -14.76 15.79
N ARG A 80 21.02 -13.71 15.01
CA ARG A 80 22.35 -13.04 14.96
C ARG A 80 22.53 -11.99 16.04
N LEU A 81 21.45 -11.31 16.45
CA LEU A 81 21.48 -10.35 17.57
C LEU A 81 21.88 -11.00 18.90
N ARG A 82 21.62 -12.31 19.06
CA ARG A 82 21.93 -13.07 20.28
C ARG A 82 23.38 -13.58 20.35
N ASP A 83 24.11 -13.62 19.23
CA ASP A 83 25.45 -14.24 19.20
C ASP A 83 26.48 -13.41 18.41
N PRO A 84 27.01 -12.32 19.01
CA PRO A 84 27.99 -11.43 18.38
C PRO A 84 29.34 -12.10 18.08
N ARG A 85 29.56 -13.35 18.48
CA ARG A 85 30.84 -14.08 18.24
C ARG A 85 30.99 -14.62 16.82
N ARG A 86 29.93 -14.68 16.02
CA ARG A 86 29.96 -15.11 14.60
C ARG A 86 30.09 -13.96 13.59
N ALA A 87 30.01 -12.71 14.02
CA ALA A 87 30.11 -11.55 13.13
C ALA A 87 31.53 -11.32 12.57
N ASN A 88 32.57 -11.78 13.28
CA ASN A 88 33.97 -11.56 12.88
C ASN A 88 34.51 -12.55 11.82
N THR A 89 33.72 -13.52 11.37
CA THR A 89 34.11 -14.47 10.30
C THR A 89 33.32 -14.29 9.01
N ALA A 90 32.41 -13.31 8.96
CA ALA A 90 31.51 -13.05 7.83
C ALA A 90 32.06 -12.05 6.80
N SER A 91 33.35 -11.68 6.85
CA SER A 91 33.95 -10.77 5.86
C SER A 91 34.54 -11.50 4.63
N ASP A 92 34.32 -12.81 4.49
CA ASP A 92 34.79 -13.59 3.36
C ASP A 92 33.56 -14.03 2.54
N GLY A 93 33.30 -13.36 1.41
CA GLY A 93 32.15 -13.57 0.52
C GLY A 93 31.95 -15.01 0.01
N LYS A 94 32.84 -15.94 0.40
CA LYS A 94 32.71 -17.39 0.25
C LYS A 94 31.60 -18.02 1.09
N ILE A 95 31.21 -17.43 2.23
CA ILE A 95 30.12 -17.97 3.09
C ILE A 95 28.75 -17.42 2.67
N GLU A 96 28.70 -16.20 2.13
CA GLU A 96 27.46 -15.54 1.70
C GLU A 96 26.89 -16.21 0.43
N ARG A 97 27.74 -16.56 -0.54
CA ARG A 97 27.30 -17.19 -1.80
C ARG A 97 26.53 -18.51 -1.61
N PRO A 98 26.97 -19.49 -0.79
CA PRO A 98 26.21 -20.70 -0.49
C PRO A 98 24.84 -20.41 0.13
N ARG A 99 24.73 -19.40 1.00
CA ARG A 99 23.47 -19.03 1.66
C ARG A 99 22.49 -18.43 0.65
N THR A 100 22.93 -17.47 -0.15
CA THR A 100 22.09 -16.82 -1.18
C THR A 100 21.61 -17.85 -2.22
N ARG A 101 22.46 -18.81 -2.59
CA ARG A 101 22.06 -19.93 -3.47
C ARG A 101 20.99 -20.82 -2.85
N ALA A 102 21.12 -21.18 -1.57
CA ALA A 102 20.11 -21.99 -0.88
C ALA A 102 18.76 -21.26 -0.78
N MET A 103 18.78 -19.95 -0.51
CA MET A 103 17.58 -19.11 -0.53
C MET A 103 16.93 -19.09 -1.91
N LEU A 104 17.73 -18.91 -2.97
CA LEU A 104 17.23 -18.90 -4.34
C LEU A 104 16.65 -20.25 -4.77
N GLN A 105 17.28 -21.37 -4.39
CA GLN A 105 16.75 -22.72 -4.64
C GLN A 105 15.41 -22.94 -3.94
N ARG A 106 15.26 -22.48 -2.69
CA ARG A 106 13.98 -22.56 -1.97
C ARG A 106 12.91 -21.72 -2.66
N LEU A 107 13.25 -20.50 -3.08
CA LEU A 107 12.35 -19.63 -3.84
C LEU A 107 11.92 -20.29 -5.16
N ALA A 108 12.86 -20.90 -5.90
CA ALA A 108 12.53 -21.63 -7.13
C ALA A 108 11.60 -22.83 -6.88
N GLN A 109 11.80 -23.59 -5.79
CA GLN A 109 10.91 -24.68 -5.38
C GLN A 109 9.50 -24.17 -5.04
N GLN A 110 9.39 -23.04 -4.33
CA GLN A 110 8.10 -22.42 -4.01
C GLN A 110 7.38 -21.95 -5.27
N ILE A 111 8.09 -21.31 -6.21
CA ILE A 111 7.51 -20.89 -7.49
C ILE A 111 7.05 -22.11 -8.28
N SER A 112 7.81 -23.20 -8.31
CA SER A 112 7.39 -24.44 -8.95
C SER A 112 6.11 -25.01 -8.36
N ALA A 113 5.84 -24.78 -7.08
CA ALA A 113 4.60 -25.22 -6.42
C ALA A 113 3.42 -24.29 -6.71
N ILE A 114 3.65 -22.97 -6.76
CA ILE A 114 2.59 -21.94 -6.83
C ILE A 114 2.26 -21.56 -8.28
N SER A 115 3.27 -21.46 -9.14
CA SER A 115 3.16 -21.00 -10.52
C SER A 115 4.08 -21.82 -11.44
N PRO A 116 3.78 -23.12 -11.65
CA PRO A 116 4.61 -24.00 -12.49
C PRO A 116 4.73 -23.48 -13.94
N ALA A 117 3.67 -22.85 -14.46
CA ALA A 117 3.63 -22.33 -15.82
C ALA A 117 4.75 -21.33 -16.15
N GLN A 118 5.19 -20.54 -15.17
CA GLN A 118 6.27 -19.56 -15.36
C GLN A 118 7.62 -20.25 -15.53
N LEU A 119 7.91 -21.27 -14.73
CA LEU A 119 9.12 -22.08 -14.86
C LEU A 119 9.08 -22.95 -16.12
N ASP A 120 7.91 -23.50 -16.47
CA ASP A 120 7.73 -24.28 -17.70
C ASP A 120 7.95 -23.44 -18.96
N ASP A 121 7.61 -22.16 -18.94
CA ASP A 121 7.90 -21.24 -20.06
C ASP A 121 9.41 -21.02 -20.24
N LEU A 122 10.14 -20.81 -19.15
CA LEU A 122 11.60 -20.68 -19.18
C LEU A 122 12.28 -21.97 -19.67
N HIS A 123 11.85 -23.14 -19.18
CA HIS A 123 12.37 -24.42 -19.65
C HIS A 123 12.05 -24.68 -21.13
N ARG A 124 10.85 -24.31 -21.61
CA ARG A 124 10.48 -24.46 -23.03
C ARG A 124 11.32 -23.58 -23.96
N ARG A 125 11.75 -22.41 -23.50
CA ARG A 125 12.62 -21.50 -24.28
C ARG A 125 14.02 -22.05 -24.47
N LEU A 126 14.53 -22.82 -23.50
CA LEU A 126 15.85 -23.43 -23.57
C LEU A 126 15.82 -24.84 -22.95
N PRO A 127 15.31 -25.84 -23.68
CA PRO A 127 15.24 -27.21 -23.20
C PRO A 127 16.64 -27.83 -23.05
N ASP A 128 16.77 -28.79 -22.15
CA ASP A 128 17.99 -29.59 -21.90
C ASP A 128 19.24 -28.73 -21.58
N LEU A 129 19.05 -27.57 -20.93
CA LEU A 129 20.12 -26.65 -20.55
C LEU A 129 21.22 -27.34 -19.72
N GLU A 130 20.86 -28.30 -18.86
CA GLU A 130 21.78 -29.06 -18.03
C GLU A 130 22.77 -29.93 -18.81
N ASP A 131 22.47 -30.22 -20.09
CA ASP A 131 23.32 -31.00 -20.99
C ASP A 131 24.29 -30.15 -21.79
N LEU A 132 24.05 -28.84 -21.87
CA LEU A 132 24.91 -27.91 -22.59
C LEU A 132 26.27 -27.73 -21.90
N LEU A 133 27.32 -27.63 -22.71
CA LEU A 133 28.69 -27.43 -22.23
C LEU A 133 28.92 -26.01 -21.69
N ASP A 134 28.24 -25.02 -22.27
CA ASP A 134 28.27 -23.61 -21.87
C ASP A 134 26.83 -23.07 -21.70
N PRO A 135 26.22 -23.29 -20.52
CA PRO A 135 24.86 -22.81 -20.24
C PRO A 135 24.76 -21.28 -20.25
N ASP A 136 25.81 -20.56 -19.84
CA ASP A 136 25.82 -19.09 -19.77
C ASP A 136 25.73 -18.47 -21.17
N GLN A 137 26.47 -19.03 -22.13
CA GLN A 137 26.38 -18.59 -23.52
C GLN A 137 25.01 -18.90 -24.12
N ALA A 138 24.49 -20.12 -23.90
CA ALA A 138 23.20 -20.53 -24.44
C ALA A 138 22.03 -19.66 -23.94
N MET A 139 22.00 -19.33 -22.64
CA MET A 139 20.98 -18.44 -22.09
C MET A 139 21.08 -17.01 -22.64
N ARG A 140 22.30 -16.49 -22.84
CA ARG A 140 22.51 -15.16 -23.45
C ARG A 140 22.04 -15.13 -24.91
N GLU A 141 22.34 -16.17 -25.69
CA GLU A 141 21.90 -16.30 -27.08
C GLU A 141 20.37 -16.43 -27.18
N ALA A 142 19.75 -17.11 -26.22
CA ALA A 142 18.30 -17.21 -26.09
C ALA A 142 17.64 -15.95 -25.46
N GLY A 143 18.43 -14.91 -25.21
CA GLY A 143 17.95 -13.59 -24.77
C GLY A 143 17.45 -13.53 -23.32
N PHE A 144 17.88 -14.44 -22.45
CA PHE A 144 17.50 -14.43 -21.04
C PHE A 144 18.15 -13.27 -20.29
N ASP A 145 17.39 -12.59 -19.43
CA ASP A 145 17.96 -11.63 -18.48
C ASP A 145 18.57 -12.33 -17.25
N ALA A 146 19.28 -11.59 -16.41
CA ALA A 146 19.97 -12.15 -15.24
C ALA A 146 19.01 -12.77 -14.21
N GLY A 147 17.78 -12.26 -14.11
CA GLY A 147 16.76 -12.81 -13.21
C GLY A 147 16.20 -14.14 -13.72
N GLU A 148 15.90 -14.21 -15.01
CA GLU A 148 15.46 -15.43 -15.67
C GLU A 148 16.54 -16.52 -15.62
N GLN A 149 17.80 -16.16 -15.86
CA GLN A 149 18.94 -17.06 -15.73
C GLN A 149 19.05 -17.60 -14.30
N ALA A 150 18.99 -16.72 -13.29
CA ALA A 150 19.08 -17.11 -11.90
C ALA A 150 17.94 -18.08 -11.51
N LEU A 151 16.71 -17.78 -11.92
CA LEU A 151 15.54 -18.60 -11.63
C LEU A 151 15.63 -19.99 -12.27
N LEU A 152 15.94 -20.05 -13.57
CA LEU A 152 16.05 -21.32 -14.30
C LEU A 152 17.17 -22.20 -13.74
N LEU A 153 18.36 -21.64 -13.52
CA LEU A 153 19.49 -22.37 -12.93
C LEU A 153 19.18 -22.87 -11.52
N ALA A 154 18.51 -22.06 -10.69
CA ALA A 154 18.13 -22.47 -9.34
C ALA A 154 17.07 -23.57 -9.34
N ALA A 155 16.10 -23.53 -10.26
CA ALA A 155 15.10 -24.58 -10.43
C ALA A 155 15.74 -25.91 -10.85
N LEU A 156 16.66 -25.88 -11.82
CA LEU A 156 17.43 -27.07 -12.21
C LEU A 156 18.28 -27.59 -11.04
N LEU A 157 18.99 -26.72 -10.33
CA LEU A 157 19.81 -27.11 -9.18
C LEU A 157 19.01 -27.69 -8.01
N ALA A 158 17.72 -27.35 -7.91
CA ALA A 158 16.81 -27.94 -6.93
C ALA A 158 16.46 -29.40 -7.25
N ASP A 159 16.65 -29.85 -8.50
CA ASP A 159 16.49 -31.25 -8.86
C ASP A 159 17.60 -32.13 -8.26
N LYS A 160 17.15 -33.18 -7.57
CA LYS A 160 18.01 -34.17 -6.92
C LYS A 160 18.62 -35.16 -7.92
N GLY A 161 18.04 -35.30 -9.12
CA GLY A 161 18.45 -36.24 -10.16
C GLY A 161 19.73 -35.85 -10.93
N ILE A 162 20.22 -34.62 -10.79
CA ILE A 162 21.35 -34.12 -11.58
C ILE A 162 22.68 -34.71 -11.12
N SER A 163 23.50 -35.13 -12.10
CA SER A 163 24.85 -35.66 -11.85
C SER A 163 25.79 -34.61 -11.25
N GLY A 164 26.80 -35.04 -10.48
CA GLY A 164 27.72 -34.11 -9.82
C GLY A 164 28.49 -33.19 -10.78
N ALA A 165 28.81 -33.66 -11.99
CA ALA A 165 29.48 -32.85 -13.01
C ALA A 165 28.55 -31.76 -13.59
N ARG A 166 27.30 -32.12 -13.91
CA ARG A 166 26.28 -31.17 -14.36
C ARG A 166 25.96 -30.14 -13.29
N ARG A 167 25.74 -30.59 -12.04
CA ARG A 167 25.49 -29.71 -10.90
C ARG A 167 26.59 -28.66 -10.72
N LYS A 168 27.86 -29.06 -10.76
CA LYS A 168 28.99 -28.12 -10.68
C LYS A 168 28.99 -27.07 -11.80
N ARG A 169 28.60 -27.46 -13.02
CA ARG A 169 28.51 -26.53 -14.16
C ARG A 169 27.39 -25.51 -13.96
N LEU A 170 26.21 -25.97 -13.53
CA LEU A 170 25.07 -25.10 -13.23
C LEU A 170 25.35 -24.19 -12.02
N GLU A 171 26.07 -24.67 -10.99
CA GLU A 171 26.51 -23.85 -9.86
C GLU A 171 27.51 -22.75 -10.27
N ALA A 172 28.39 -23.05 -11.22
CA ALA A 172 29.33 -22.09 -11.78
C ALA A 172 28.61 -21.02 -12.63
N ALA A 173 27.68 -21.45 -13.49
CA ALA A 173 26.81 -20.57 -14.25
C ALA A 173 26.02 -19.62 -13.32
N LEU A 174 25.42 -20.18 -12.26
CA LEU A 174 24.67 -19.38 -11.29
C LEU A 174 25.58 -18.40 -10.54
N ALA A 175 26.82 -18.79 -10.25
CA ALA A 175 27.80 -17.88 -9.66
C ALA A 175 28.07 -16.67 -10.57
N ASN A 176 28.24 -16.91 -11.88
CA ASN A 176 28.49 -15.87 -12.86
C ASN A 176 27.30 -14.91 -12.99
N VAL A 177 26.07 -15.44 -12.94
CA VAL A 177 24.84 -14.61 -12.94
C VAL A 177 24.79 -13.73 -11.70
N MET A 178 25.11 -14.28 -10.53
CA MET A 178 25.09 -13.56 -9.25
C MET A 178 26.20 -12.52 -9.11
N ASP A 179 27.22 -12.53 -9.97
CA ASP A 179 28.25 -11.48 -10.02
C ASP A 179 27.73 -10.17 -10.64
N ASN A 180 26.52 -10.16 -11.23
CA ASN A 180 25.85 -8.94 -11.69
C ASN A 180 25.03 -8.30 -10.56
N ASP A 181 25.40 -7.11 -10.10
CA ASP A 181 24.77 -6.42 -8.96
C ASP A 181 23.23 -6.27 -9.05
N GLU A 182 22.63 -6.26 -10.25
CA GLU A 182 21.18 -6.08 -10.44
C GLU A 182 20.41 -7.40 -10.65
N TRP A 183 21.05 -8.56 -10.48
CA TRP A 183 20.41 -9.86 -10.77
C TRP A 183 19.15 -10.09 -9.92
N ALA A 184 19.18 -9.68 -8.64
CA ALA A 184 18.05 -9.83 -7.72
C ALA A 184 16.87 -8.94 -8.15
N LEU A 185 17.13 -7.70 -8.56
CA LEU A 185 16.11 -6.82 -9.10
C LEU A 185 15.47 -7.40 -10.37
N CYS A 186 16.27 -7.96 -11.28
CA CYS A 186 15.78 -8.62 -12.48
C CYS A 186 14.91 -9.84 -12.12
N LEU A 187 15.32 -10.64 -11.15
CA LEU A 187 14.56 -11.79 -10.67
C LEU A 187 13.17 -11.38 -10.19
N PHE A 188 13.07 -10.47 -9.23
CA PHE A 188 11.77 -10.07 -8.68
C PHE A 188 10.92 -9.28 -9.69
N SER A 189 11.55 -8.57 -10.64
CA SER A 189 10.84 -7.95 -11.75
C SER A 189 10.22 -9.00 -12.68
N CYS A 190 10.98 -10.05 -13.04
CA CYS A 190 10.48 -11.17 -13.84
C CYS A 190 9.35 -11.91 -13.12
N LEU A 191 9.44 -12.13 -11.81
CA LEU A 191 8.38 -12.78 -11.03
C LEU A 191 7.07 -11.98 -11.00
N GLU A 192 7.16 -10.66 -10.91
CA GLU A 192 5.97 -9.81 -10.83
C GLU A 192 5.38 -9.47 -12.21
N PHE A 193 6.22 -9.18 -13.21
CA PHE A 193 5.80 -8.60 -14.49
C PHE A 193 6.07 -9.48 -15.70
N GLY A 194 6.76 -10.62 -15.51
CA GLY A 194 7.18 -11.52 -16.59
C GLY A 194 8.36 -10.98 -17.43
N ALA A 195 8.81 -11.82 -18.36
CA ALA A 195 10.01 -11.64 -19.19
C ALA A 195 10.02 -10.39 -20.10
N ALA A 196 8.84 -9.89 -20.49
CA ALA A 196 8.71 -8.94 -21.60
C ALA A 196 8.64 -7.46 -21.19
N ASN A 197 8.58 -7.14 -19.89
CA ASN A 197 8.26 -5.78 -19.45
C ASN A 197 9.49 -4.91 -19.14
N ARG A 198 10.23 -4.55 -20.21
CA ARG A 198 11.44 -3.71 -20.12
C ARG A 198 11.19 -2.33 -19.51
N GLN A 199 9.99 -1.77 -19.73
CA GLN A 199 9.62 -0.47 -19.15
C GLN A 199 9.56 -0.56 -17.62
N ASN A 200 8.82 -1.54 -17.08
CA ASN A 200 8.71 -1.73 -15.63
C ASN A 200 10.07 -1.98 -14.99
N LEU A 201 10.94 -2.79 -15.62
CA LEU A 201 12.30 -3.01 -15.12
C LEU A 201 13.13 -1.72 -15.14
N SER A 202 13.00 -0.88 -16.17
CA SER A 202 13.73 0.40 -16.23
C SER A 202 13.30 1.39 -15.14
N GLU A 203 12.00 1.46 -14.84
CA GLU A 203 11.46 2.29 -13.76
C GLU A 203 11.91 1.75 -12.39
N LEU A 204 11.88 0.42 -12.21
CA LEU A 204 12.39 -0.23 -10.99
C LEU A 204 13.89 0.00 -10.78
N ARG A 205 14.72 -0.03 -11.83
CA ARG A 205 16.15 0.28 -11.73
C ARG A 205 16.40 1.69 -11.22
N GLN A 206 15.62 2.68 -11.69
CA GLN A 206 15.76 4.06 -11.23
C GLN A 206 15.42 4.19 -9.74
N LEU A 207 14.34 3.54 -9.28
CA LEU A 207 13.96 3.53 -7.87
C LEU A 207 15.00 2.78 -7.01
N TYR A 208 15.49 1.64 -7.51
CA TYR A 208 16.50 0.83 -6.83
C TYR A 208 17.81 1.59 -6.64
N GLN A 209 18.33 2.25 -7.67
CA GLN A 209 19.53 3.09 -7.57
C GLN A 209 19.36 4.26 -6.59
N ARG A 210 18.14 4.79 -6.45
CA ARG A 210 17.83 5.83 -5.45
C ARG A 210 17.83 5.28 -4.04
N ALA A 211 17.22 4.12 -3.83
CA ALA A 211 17.22 3.41 -2.55
C ALA A 211 18.65 3.13 -2.04
N THR A 212 19.58 2.82 -2.93
CA THR A 212 20.96 2.50 -2.55
C THR A 212 21.87 3.73 -2.36
N THR A 213 21.50 4.91 -2.86
CA THR A 213 22.39 6.09 -2.89
C THR A 213 22.01 7.25 -1.98
N ARG A 214 20.73 7.38 -1.58
CA ARG A 214 20.25 8.56 -0.84
C ARG A 214 19.29 8.21 0.28
N GLN A 215 19.36 8.95 1.38
CA GLN A 215 18.26 9.05 2.34
C GLN A 215 17.19 9.95 1.73
N THR A 216 16.01 9.38 1.49
CA THR A 216 14.90 10.03 0.79
C THR A 216 13.72 10.10 1.76
N ARG A 217 13.11 11.28 1.91
CA ARG A 217 11.95 11.47 2.78
C ARG A 217 10.71 10.74 2.23
N LEU A 218 9.73 10.39 3.07
CA LEU A 218 8.52 9.69 2.61
C LEU A 218 7.77 10.50 1.53
N VAL A 219 7.65 11.82 1.67
CA VAL A 219 7.03 12.68 0.63
C VAL A 219 7.78 12.57 -0.71
N GLN A 220 9.11 12.47 -0.66
CA GLN A 220 9.92 12.35 -1.87
C GLN A 220 9.71 10.99 -2.53
N TRP A 221 9.67 9.90 -1.76
CA TRP A 221 9.32 8.58 -2.29
C TRP A 221 7.94 8.59 -2.94
N PHE A 222 6.93 9.10 -2.24
CA PHE A 222 5.57 9.19 -2.78
C PHE A 222 5.51 10.00 -4.08
N ALA A 223 6.22 11.14 -4.15
CA ALA A 223 6.28 11.97 -5.36
C ALA A 223 6.82 11.22 -6.58
N GLU A 224 7.65 10.20 -6.38
CA GLU A 224 8.15 9.32 -7.44
C GLU A 224 7.09 8.27 -7.81
N PHE A 225 6.56 7.55 -6.82
CA PHE A 225 5.58 6.48 -7.04
C PHE A 225 4.27 6.98 -7.65
N ARG A 226 3.82 8.19 -7.30
CA ARG A 226 2.55 8.71 -7.80
C ARG A 226 2.50 8.86 -9.33
N ARG A 227 3.67 8.96 -9.98
CA ARG A 227 3.78 9.08 -11.45
C ARG A 227 3.78 7.74 -12.17
N LEU A 228 3.87 6.63 -11.42
CA LEU A 228 4.03 5.30 -11.99
C LEU A 228 2.68 4.60 -12.13
N GLN A 229 2.51 3.90 -13.24
CA GLN A 229 1.44 2.90 -13.39
C GLN A 229 1.76 1.67 -12.54
N ASP A 230 0.76 0.96 -12.03
CA ASP A 230 0.94 -0.21 -11.15
C ASP A 230 1.86 0.07 -9.94
N ARG A 231 1.82 1.29 -9.41
CA ARG A 231 2.75 1.80 -8.38
C ARG A 231 2.87 0.93 -7.15
N GLN A 232 1.77 0.37 -6.64
CA GLN A 232 1.79 -0.56 -5.52
C GLN A 232 2.55 -1.85 -5.84
N ARG A 233 2.34 -2.42 -7.03
CA ARG A 233 3.03 -3.65 -7.46
C ARG A 233 4.53 -3.39 -7.61
N LYS A 234 4.91 -2.29 -8.23
CA LYS A 234 6.32 -1.86 -8.35
C LYS A 234 6.98 -1.64 -6.99
N LEU A 235 6.29 -0.98 -6.07
CA LEU A 235 6.77 -0.78 -4.70
C LEU A 235 6.99 -2.13 -3.97
N LYS A 236 6.04 -3.07 -4.07
CA LYS A 236 6.19 -4.42 -3.50
C LYS A 236 7.39 -5.16 -4.13
N THR A 237 7.57 -5.09 -5.44
CA THR A 237 8.73 -5.68 -6.13
C THR A 237 10.05 -5.09 -5.64
N LEU A 238 10.12 -3.77 -5.49
CA LEU A 238 11.30 -3.08 -4.99
C LEU A 238 11.63 -3.50 -3.55
N ILE A 239 10.64 -3.54 -2.66
CA ILE A 239 10.81 -4.00 -1.27
C ILE A 239 11.35 -5.44 -1.24
N ARG A 240 10.83 -6.34 -2.08
CA ARG A 240 11.30 -7.73 -2.15
C ARG A 240 12.76 -7.84 -2.60
N ALA A 241 13.15 -7.08 -3.64
CA ALA A 241 14.53 -7.06 -4.11
C ALA A 241 15.50 -6.53 -3.03
N LEU A 242 15.17 -5.41 -2.40
CA LEU A 242 15.98 -4.81 -1.32
C LEU A 242 16.04 -5.73 -0.09
N ALA A 243 14.94 -6.38 0.30
CA ALA A 243 14.93 -7.30 1.44
C ALA A 243 15.76 -8.57 1.17
N PHE A 244 15.76 -9.05 -0.07
CA PHE A 244 16.60 -10.16 -0.49
C PHE A 244 18.09 -9.80 -0.40
N GLU A 245 18.46 -8.61 -0.87
CA GLU A 245 19.83 -8.10 -0.75
C GLU A 245 20.25 -7.86 0.70
N LEU A 246 19.36 -7.33 1.52
CA LEU A 246 19.57 -7.19 2.96
C LEU A 246 19.92 -8.54 3.60
N SER A 247 19.27 -9.61 3.14
CA SER A 247 19.49 -10.97 3.65
C SER A 247 20.80 -11.61 3.17
N ALA A 248 21.39 -11.07 2.09
CA ALA A 248 22.58 -11.56 1.42
C ALA A 248 23.87 -10.80 1.78
N ASN A 249 23.76 -9.56 2.28
CA ASN A 249 24.87 -8.64 2.53
C ASN A 249 25.24 -8.50 4.03
N GLY A 250 26.36 -7.80 4.32
CA GLY A 250 26.89 -7.58 5.67
C GLY A 250 26.43 -6.30 6.40
N PRO A 251 26.83 -6.12 7.68
CA PRO A 251 26.11 -5.32 8.69
C PRO A 251 26.01 -3.80 8.47
N ALA A 252 26.93 -3.20 7.70
CA ALA A 252 26.89 -1.75 7.44
C ALA A 252 25.85 -1.37 6.37
N LEU A 253 25.72 -2.20 5.33
CA LEU A 253 24.68 -2.03 4.31
C LEU A 253 23.30 -2.40 4.90
N GLU A 254 23.27 -3.25 5.93
CA GLU A 254 22.04 -3.69 6.59
C GLU A 254 21.24 -2.54 7.22
N THR A 255 21.89 -1.57 7.86
CA THR A 255 21.16 -0.50 8.58
C THR A 255 20.49 0.49 7.63
N HIS A 256 21.19 0.94 6.59
CA HIS A 256 20.63 1.86 5.59
C HIS A 256 19.50 1.19 4.81
N LEU A 257 19.73 -0.03 4.34
CA LEU A 257 18.75 -0.77 3.53
C LEU A 257 17.50 -1.12 4.35
N ALA A 258 17.66 -1.47 5.63
CA ALA A 258 16.52 -1.68 6.53
C ALA A 258 15.68 -0.41 6.72
N ALA A 259 16.32 0.76 6.90
CA ALA A 259 15.59 2.03 7.01
C ALA A 259 14.80 2.35 5.73
N VAL A 260 15.43 2.18 4.55
CA VAL A 260 14.75 2.38 3.28
C VAL A 260 13.58 1.41 3.10
N ILE A 261 13.74 0.13 3.45
CA ILE A 261 12.65 -0.84 3.39
C ILE A 261 11.49 -0.43 4.32
N THR A 262 11.78 0.04 5.52
CA THR A 262 10.77 0.56 6.45
C THR A 262 10.02 1.75 5.85
N ASP A 263 10.75 2.71 5.26
CA ASP A 263 10.14 3.86 4.59
C ASP A 263 9.24 3.43 3.42
N LEU A 264 9.71 2.50 2.58
CA LEU A 264 8.94 1.97 1.46
C LEU A 264 7.69 1.21 1.92
N LYS A 265 7.75 0.48 3.05
CA LYS A 265 6.58 -0.15 3.67
C LYS A 265 5.59 0.90 4.18
N ARG A 266 6.06 1.98 4.80
CA ARG A 266 5.23 3.13 5.18
C ARG A 266 4.50 3.68 3.96
N ILE A 267 5.20 3.95 2.85
CA ILE A 267 4.56 4.39 1.59
C ILE A 267 3.49 3.39 1.11
N LEU A 268 3.75 2.09 1.23
CA LEU A 268 2.77 1.08 0.83
C LEU A 268 1.48 1.17 1.64
N HIS A 269 1.55 1.47 2.94
CA HIS A 269 0.35 1.73 3.75
C HIS A 269 -0.43 2.94 3.26
N PHE A 270 0.24 4.05 2.95
CA PHE A 270 -0.44 5.22 2.38
C PHE A 270 -1.08 4.93 1.02
N LEU A 271 -0.40 4.18 0.15
CA LEU A 271 -0.97 3.78 -1.15
C LEU A 271 -2.16 2.83 -1.00
N SER A 272 -2.27 2.09 0.11
CA SER A 272 -3.43 1.24 0.36
C SER A 272 -4.72 2.04 0.64
N LEU A 273 -4.58 3.32 1.00
CA LEU A 273 -5.70 4.25 1.19
C LEU A 273 -6.11 4.99 -0.09
N GLU A 274 -5.50 4.70 -1.25
CA GLU A 274 -5.69 5.45 -2.50
C GLU A 274 -7.16 5.61 -2.90
N ASP A 275 -7.92 4.52 -2.94
CA ASP A 275 -9.34 4.58 -3.31
C ASP A 275 -10.18 5.35 -2.28
N HIS A 276 -9.83 5.27 -1.00
CA HIS A 276 -10.52 6.00 0.06
C HIS A 276 -10.21 7.50 -0.02
N CYS A 277 -8.95 7.87 -0.17
CA CYS A 277 -8.51 9.24 -0.42
C CYS A 277 -9.17 9.81 -1.67
N GLN A 278 -9.28 9.03 -2.74
CA GLN A 278 -9.92 9.49 -3.97
C GLN A 278 -11.44 9.74 -3.80
N ARG A 279 -12.14 8.87 -3.07
CA ARG A 279 -13.56 9.08 -2.72
C ARG A 279 -13.76 10.32 -1.83
N MET A 280 -12.88 10.51 -0.85
CA MET A 280 -12.92 11.69 0.03
C MET A 280 -12.60 13.00 -0.70
N ALA A 281 -11.65 12.98 -1.63
CA ALA A 281 -11.35 14.14 -2.46
C ALA A 281 -12.57 14.54 -3.31
N GLN A 282 -13.30 13.55 -3.85
CA GLN A 282 -14.53 13.79 -4.61
C GLN A 282 -15.65 14.38 -3.73
N SER A 283 -15.82 13.92 -2.48
CA SER A 283 -16.84 14.47 -1.56
C SER A 283 -16.56 15.91 -1.14
N LEU A 284 -15.29 16.30 -1.04
CA LEU A 284 -14.87 17.69 -0.78
C LEU A 284 -15.18 18.64 -1.94
N ALA A 285 -15.41 18.12 -3.15
CA ALA A 285 -15.73 18.86 -4.37
C ALA A 285 -14.77 20.04 -4.64
N LEU A 286 -13.47 19.82 -4.40
CA LEU A 286 -12.39 20.78 -4.57
C LEU A 286 -11.57 20.43 -5.81
N ASN A 287 -11.55 21.32 -6.81
CA ASN A 287 -10.86 21.05 -8.08
C ASN A 287 -9.34 20.81 -7.93
N GLU A 288 -8.73 21.32 -6.88
CA GLU A 288 -7.28 21.26 -6.62
C GLU A 288 -6.88 20.11 -5.69
N VAL A 289 -7.85 19.34 -5.18
CA VAL A 289 -7.61 18.24 -4.24
C VAL A 289 -8.07 16.94 -4.87
N ASP A 290 -7.11 16.06 -5.15
CA ASP A 290 -7.33 14.68 -5.55
C ASP A 290 -6.83 13.70 -4.46
N GLY A 291 -7.00 12.39 -4.69
CA GLY A 291 -6.56 11.38 -3.72
C GLY A 291 -5.05 11.44 -3.43
N ASP A 292 -4.23 11.71 -4.45
CA ASP A 292 -2.78 11.86 -4.29
C ASP A 292 -2.41 13.09 -3.46
N THR A 293 -3.18 14.18 -3.57
CA THR A 293 -3.01 15.39 -2.77
C THR A 293 -3.27 15.09 -1.30
N LEU A 294 -4.34 14.37 -0.98
CA LEU A 294 -4.63 13.96 0.40
C LEU A 294 -3.53 13.04 0.96
N ILE A 295 -3.05 12.06 0.18
CA ILE A 295 -1.93 11.21 0.60
C ILE A 295 -0.67 12.05 0.86
N ALA A 296 -0.35 13.00 -0.02
CA ALA A 296 0.80 13.87 0.18
C ALA A 296 0.67 14.70 1.47
N ASP A 297 -0.51 15.24 1.76
CA ASP A 297 -0.72 16.02 2.97
C ASP A 297 -0.66 15.15 4.24
N LEU A 298 -1.19 13.93 4.22
CA LEU A 298 -1.00 12.97 5.33
C LEU A 298 0.48 12.64 5.56
N LEU A 299 1.23 12.39 4.49
CA LEU A 299 2.66 12.11 4.59
C LEU A 299 3.44 13.29 5.18
N GLU A 300 3.06 14.53 4.85
CA GLU A 300 3.68 15.72 5.43
C GLU A 300 3.36 15.90 6.91
N ILE A 301 2.11 15.63 7.32
CA ILE A 301 1.67 15.65 8.72
C ILE A 301 2.48 14.63 9.53
N VAL A 302 2.54 13.38 9.06
CA VAL A 302 3.21 12.28 9.77
C VAL A 302 4.73 12.45 9.84
N GLN A 303 5.34 13.19 8.91
CA GLN A 303 6.77 13.52 8.98
C GLN A 303 7.09 14.73 9.87
N GLN A 304 6.10 15.42 10.41
CA GLN A 304 6.37 16.48 11.38
C GLN A 304 6.74 15.86 12.73
N THR A 305 7.87 16.30 13.27
CA THR A 305 8.27 15.96 14.65
C THR A 305 7.29 16.50 15.67
N TRP A 306 6.62 17.62 15.37
CA TRP A 306 5.65 18.23 16.27
C TRP A 306 4.54 18.91 15.47
N VAL A 307 3.30 18.46 15.65
CA VAL A 307 2.11 19.02 14.98
C VAL A 307 1.33 19.86 15.97
N GLN A 308 1.05 21.11 15.60
CA GLN A 308 0.21 22.02 16.37
C GLN A 308 -0.96 22.50 15.52
N SER A 309 -2.01 22.94 16.18
CA SER A 309 -3.21 23.45 15.51
C SER A 309 -2.89 24.64 14.59
N ASP A 310 -1.97 25.53 14.96
CA ASP A 310 -1.52 26.65 14.11
C ASP A 310 -0.85 26.18 12.82
N TRP A 311 0.02 25.17 12.92
CA TRP A 311 0.66 24.58 11.74
C TRP A 311 -0.37 23.94 10.79
N LEU A 312 -1.38 23.26 11.33
CA LEU A 312 -2.49 22.72 10.54
C LEU A 312 -3.31 23.83 9.87
N ALA A 313 -3.51 24.95 10.56
CA ALA A 313 -4.23 26.10 10.00
C ALA A 313 -3.47 26.75 8.84
N GLU A 314 -2.17 27.01 9.02
CA GLU A 314 -1.31 27.53 7.95
C GLU A 314 -1.29 26.59 6.74
N ARG A 315 -1.15 25.27 6.98
CA ARG A 315 -1.12 24.27 5.91
C ARG A 315 -2.44 24.21 5.16
N THR A 316 -3.57 24.28 5.87
CA THR A 316 -4.91 24.28 5.28
C THR A 316 -5.14 25.54 4.44
N GLN A 317 -4.77 26.72 4.94
CA GLN A 317 -4.89 27.99 4.20
C GLN A 317 -4.04 28.03 2.93
N GLN A 318 -2.86 27.40 2.96
CA GLN A 318 -2.01 27.29 1.76
C GLN A 318 -2.59 26.34 0.70
N ARG A 319 -3.33 25.31 1.14
CA ARG A 319 -3.87 24.28 0.25
C ARG A 319 -5.27 24.62 -0.26
N ILE A 320 -6.08 25.27 0.56
CA ILE A 320 -7.50 25.49 0.33
C ILE A 320 -7.72 27.00 0.24
N PRO A 321 -8.13 27.54 -0.92
CA PRO A 321 -8.39 28.97 -1.04
C PRO A 321 -9.66 29.45 -0.34
N ASP A 322 -10.64 28.56 -0.18
CA ASP A 322 -11.99 28.85 0.33
C ASP A 322 -12.11 28.49 1.81
N SER A 323 -12.20 29.50 2.67
CA SER A 323 -12.26 29.32 4.13
C SER A 323 -13.49 28.55 4.61
N THR A 324 -14.58 28.56 3.84
CA THR A 324 -15.80 27.81 4.18
C THR A 324 -15.60 26.29 4.12
N ARG A 325 -14.49 25.83 3.52
CA ARG A 325 -14.17 24.41 3.37
C ARG A 325 -13.13 23.93 4.37
N TYR A 326 -12.51 24.81 5.15
CA TYR A 326 -11.45 24.46 6.10
C TYR A 326 -11.90 23.38 7.08
N TYR A 327 -13.10 23.52 7.64
CA TYR A 327 -13.64 22.56 8.59
C TYR A 327 -13.81 21.18 7.94
N SER A 328 -14.46 21.13 6.77
CA SER A 328 -14.67 19.88 6.04
C SER A 328 -13.34 19.20 5.69
N TYR A 329 -12.36 19.97 5.20
CA TYR A 329 -11.04 19.47 4.81
C TYR A 329 -10.27 18.90 6.01
N ALA A 330 -10.18 19.67 7.10
CA ALA A 330 -9.51 19.24 8.32
C ALA A 330 -10.17 17.99 8.91
N ARG A 331 -11.50 17.92 8.92
CA ARG A 331 -12.24 16.75 9.39
C ARG A 331 -11.92 15.49 8.56
N HIS A 332 -11.86 15.62 7.24
CA HIS A 332 -11.49 14.51 6.35
C HIS A 332 -10.06 14.02 6.61
N LEU A 333 -9.10 14.92 6.80
CA LEU A 333 -7.74 14.53 7.20
C LEU A 333 -7.70 13.84 8.57
N THR A 334 -8.49 14.29 9.55
CA THR A 334 -8.59 13.64 10.86
C THR A 334 -9.07 12.19 10.73
N GLU A 335 -10.10 11.94 9.91
CA GLU A 335 -10.57 10.57 9.66
C GLU A 335 -9.50 9.72 9.00
N LEU A 336 -8.77 10.27 8.02
CA LEU A 336 -7.65 9.58 7.39
C LEU A 336 -6.52 9.23 8.38
N VAL A 337 -6.18 10.13 9.31
CA VAL A 337 -5.16 9.85 10.35
C VAL A 337 -5.59 8.70 11.27
N LYS A 338 -6.88 8.59 11.60
CA LYS A 338 -7.40 7.46 12.41
C LYS A 338 -7.25 6.11 11.72
N LEU A 339 -7.27 6.10 10.39
CA LEU A 339 -7.21 4.88 9.58
C LEU A 339 -5.80 4.38 9.33
N LEU A 340 -4.79 5.24 9.49
CA LEU A 340 -3.40 4.82 9.33
C LEU A 340 -3.04 3.73 10.35
N PRO A 341 -2.24 2.72 9.99
CA PRO A 341 -1.70 1.76 10.96
C PRO A 341 -0.60 2.41 11.82
N ASP A 342 -0.31 1.82 12.98
CA ASP A 342 0.69 2.36 13.92
C ASP A 342 2.09 2.48 13.30
N ASP A 343 2.45 1.58 12.38
CA ASP A 343 3.73 1.59 11.66
C ASP A 343 3.97 2.85 10.82
N CYS A 344 2.93 3.63 10.52
CA CYS A 344 3.07 4.92 9.84
C CYS A 344 3.65 6.01 10.73
N PHE A 345 3.53 5.89 12.05
CA PHE A 345 3.95 6.89 13.01
C PHE A 345 5.37 6.59 13.53
N ASP A 346 6.07 7.63 13.97
CA ASP A 346 7.44 7.53 14.49
C ASP A 346 7.47 6.95 15.91
N ASP A 347 6.45 7.21 16.71
CA ASP A 347 6.28 6.64 18.04
C ASP A 347 4.78 6.47 18.40
N ASN A 348 4.53 5.83 19.54
CA ASN A 348 3.18 5.50 20.01
C ASN A 348 2.34 6.75 20.35
N ASP A 349 2.97 7.88 20.64
CA ASP A 349 2.30 9.11 21.10
C ASP A 349 2.02 10.07 19.93
N GLN A 350 2.76 9.93 18.81
CA GLN A 350 2.66 10.84 17.67
C GLN A 350 1.25 10.87 17.07
N ARG A 351 0.59 9.72 16.97
CA ARG A 351 -0.81 9.66 16.49
C ARG A 351 -1.72 10.51 17.39
N GLU A 352 -1.63 10.34 18.71
CA GLU A 352 -2.44 11.08 19.66
C GLU A 352 -2.14 12.58 19.61
N MET A 353 -0.86 12.96 19.51
CA MET A 353 -0.44 14.35 19.31
C MET A 353 -1.09 14.96 18.05
N ILE A 354 -1.04 14.26 16.91
CA ILE A 354 -1.65 14.73 15.65
C ILE A 354 -3.16 14.89 15.81
N LEU A 355 -3.85 13.90 16.39
CA LEU A 355 -5.30 13.93 16.59
C LEU A 355 -5.74 15.05 17.55
N ASN A 356 -4.96 15.32 18.60
CA ASN A 356 -5.20 16.44 19.52
C ASN A 356 -5.04 17.79 18.80
N ALA A 357 -4.00 17.95 17.99
CA ALA A 357 -3.81 19.16 17.19
C ALA A 357 -4.96 19.40 16.20
N PHE A 358 -5.49 18.34 15.57
CA PHE A 358 -6.69 18.43 14.74
C PHE A 358 -7.94 18.80 15.55
N THR A 359 -8.09 18.25 16.75
CA THR A 359 -9.23 18.56 17.64
C THR A 359 -9.24 20.04 18.02
N ASP A 360 -8.09 20.58 18.42
CA ASP A 360 -7.91 21.99 18.72
C ASP A 360 -8.20 22.86 17.49
N TYR A 361 -7.73 22.44 16.30
CA TYR A 361 -7.98 23.18 15.08
C TYR A 361 -9.46 23.20 14.69
N LEU A 362 -10.13 22.05 14.72
CA LEU A 362 -11.55 21.93 14.40
C LEU A 362 -12.43 22.72 15.38
N THR A 363 -12.06 22.77 16.66
CA THR A 363 -12.76 23.57 17.68
C THR A 363 -12.69 25.06 17.33
N ARG A 364 -11.50 25.56 17.01
CA ARG A 364 -11.31 26.97 16.60
C ARG A 364 -12.09 27.32 15.34
N LEU A 365 -12.15 26.42 14.36
CA LEU A 365 -12.93 26.64 13.14
C LEU A 365 -14.44 26.70 13.45
N ALA A 366 -14.94 25.81 14.30
CA ALA A 366 -16.35 25.80 14.70
C ALA A 366 -16.76 27.05 15.50
N GLU A 367 -15.85 27.60 16.31
CA GLU A 367 -16.06 28.88 17.01
C GLU A 367 -16.09 30.05 16.02
N SER A 368 -15.21 30.05 15.00
CA SER A 368 -15.15 31.11 13.99
C SER A 368 -16.30 31.14 12.98
N GLU A 369 -17.06 30.05 12.83
CA GLU A 369 -18.27 30.00 11.97
C GLU A 369 -19.53 30.55 12.69
N GLN A 370 -19.46 30.78 14.00
CA GLN A 370 -20.57 31.32 14.80
C GLN A 370 -20.59 32.85 14.92
N ASP A 371 -19.50 33.51 14.52
CA ASP A 371 -19.32 34.96 14.45
C ASP A 371 -19.48 35.48 13.02
#